data_AF-A0A7K4KMW4-F1
#
_entry.id   AF-A0A7K4KMW4-F1
#
_cell.length_a   1.000
_cell.length_b   1.000
_cell.length_c   1.000
_cell.angle_alpha   90.00
_cell.angle_beta   90.00
_cell.angle_gamma   90.00
#
_symmetry.space_group_name_H-M   'P 1'
#
loop_
_entity.id
_entity.type
_entity.pdbx_description
1 polymer ?
#
loop_
_entity_poly.entity_id
_entity_poly.type
_entity_poly.pdbx_seq_one_letter_code
_entity_poly.pdbx_strand_id
1 'polypeptide(L)'
;MEAIKKKMQMLKLDKENALDRAEQAEAEQKQAEERSKQLEDELAAMQKKLKGTEDELDKYSEALKDAQEKLELAEKKAADAEAEVASLNRRIQLVEEELDRAQERLATALQKLEEAEKAADESESRWERGGRGRAARRGRPALTAPPQLEDELAAMQKKLKGTEDELDKYSEALKDAQEKLELAEKKAADCSELEEELKNVTNNLKSLEAQAEKYSQKEDKYEEEIKILTDKLKEAETRAEFAERSVAKLEKTIDDLEDELYAQKLKYKAISEELDHALNDMTSM
;
A
#
# COMPACT_ATOMS: atom_id res chain seq x y z
N MET A 1 -50.81 -65.34 69.25
CA MET A 1 -50.86 -65.61 67.79
C MET A 1 -50.89 -64.31 66.97
N GLU A 2 -51.76 -63.34 67.29
CA GLU A 2 -51.87 -62.07 66.55
C GLU A 2 -50.59 -61.22 66.50
N ALA A 3 -49.84 -61.11 67.60
CA ALA A 3 -48.61 -60.31 67.65
C ALA A 3 -47.57 -60.74 66.60
N ILE A 4 -47.41 -62.05 66.37
CA ILE A 4 -46.55 -62.61 65.32
C ILE A 4 -47.07 -62.20 63.93
N LYS A 5 -48.39 -62.23 63.73
CA LYS A 5 -49.04 -61.84 62.48
C LYS A 5 -48.81 -60.36 62.15
N LYS A 6 -48.95 -59.46 63.14
CA LYS A 6 -48.61 -58.03 63.00
C LYS A 6 -47.12 -57.82 62.69
N LYS A 7 -46.22 -58.48 63.42
CA LYS A 7 -44.76 -58.35 63.20
C LYS A 7 -44.34 -58.86 61.81
N MET A 8 -45.01 -59.92 61.31
CA MET A 8 -44.82 -60.43 59.95
C MET A 8 -45.39 -59.49 58.86
N GLN A 9 -46.47 -58.75 59.15
CA GLN A 9 -46.98 -57.71 58.24
C GLN A 9 -46.05 -56.48 58.19
N MET A 10 -45.55 -56.01 59.35
CA MET A 10 -44.54 -54.94 59.42
C MET A 10 -43.32 -55.29 58.55
N LEU A 11 -42.67 -56.43 58.82
CA LEU A 11 -41.51 -56.88 58.06
C LEU A 11 -41.76 -57.04 56.55
N LYS A 12 -43.01 -57.28 56.13
CA LYS A 12 -43.38 -57.36 54.72
C LYS A 12 -43.49 -55.97 54.09
N LEU A 13 -44.08 -55.02 54.81
CA LEU A 13 -44.16 -53.60 54.43
C LEU A 13 -42.76 -52.96 54.39
N ASP A 14 -41.93 -53.23 55.39
CA ASP A 14 -40.54 -52.75 55.47
C ASP A 14 -39.70 -53.28 54.30
N LYS A 15 -39.92 -54.55 53.91
CA LYS A 15 -39.28 -55.14 52.73
C LYS A 15 -39.77 -54.49 51.42
N GLU A 16 -41.06 -54.24 51.28
CA GLU A 16 -41.63 -53.57 50.10
C GLU A 16 -41.09 -52.14 49.99
N ASN A 17 -41.12 -51.35 51.07
CA ASN A 17 -40.52 -50.02 51.15
C ASN A 17 -39.00 -50.00 50.86
N ALA A 18 -38.25 -51.04 51.27
CA ALA A 18 -36.82 -51.16 51.00
C ALA A 18 -36.53 -51.49 49.53
N LEU A 19 -37.39 -52.26 48.87
CA LEU A 19 -37.31 -52.54 47.43
C LEU A 19 -37.63 -51.28 46.63
N ASP A 20 -38.71 -50.57 46.94
CA ASP A 20 -39.10 -49.33 46.25
C ASP A 20 -37.98 -48.27 46.33
N ARG A 21 -37.31 -48.15 47.49
CA ARG A 21 -36.15 -47.27 47.67
C ARG A 21 -34.93 -47.72 46.87
N ALA A 22 -34.70 -49.03 46.74
CA ALA A 22 -33.60 -49.55 45.91
C ALA A 22 -33.87 -49.30 44.42
N GLU A 23 -35.09 -49.52 43.94
CA GLU A 23 -35.48 -49.24 42.56
C GLU A 23 -35.39 -47.74 42.23
N GLN A 24 -35.77 -46.84 43.15
CA GLN A 24 -35.54 -45.40 42.99
C GLN A 24 -34.06 -45.05 42.93
N ALA A 25 -33.24 -45.59 43.83
CA ALA A 25 -31.80 -45.33 43.83
C ALA A 25 -31.09 -45.84 42.56
N GLU A 26 -31.47 -47.01 42.04
CA GLU A 26 -30.97 -47.52 40.75
C GLU A 26 -31.40 -46.62 39.59
N ALA A 27 -32.63 -46.11 39.58
CA ALA A 27 -33.12 -45.20 38.55
C ALA A 27 -32.39 -43.84 38.57
N GLU A 28 -32.16 -43.27 39.76
CA GLU A 28 -31.38 -42.04 39.95
C GLU A 28 -29.91 -42.22 39.55
N GLN A 29 -29.28 -43.33 39.96
CA GLN A 29 -27.92 -43.67 39.52
C GLN A 29 -27.82 -43.72 38.00
N LYS A 30 -28.78 -44.37 37.34
CA LYS A 30 -28.78 -44.52 35.87
C LYS A 30 -28.92 -43.17 35.15
N GLN A 31 -29.77 -42.27 35.65
CA GLN A 31 -29.85 -40.90 35.14
C GLN A 31 -28.56 -40.10 35.38
N ALA A 32 -27.90 -40.28 36.52
CA ALA A 32 -26.64 -39.63 36.81
C ALA A 32 -25.51 -40.12 35.88
N GLU A 33 -25.43 -41.43 35.62
CA GLU A 33 -24.48 -42.02 34.67
C GLU A 33 -24.74 -41.56 33.22
N GLU A 34 -25.99 -41.43 32.79
CA GLU A 34 -26.33 -40.89 31.47
C GLU A 34 -25.95 -39.40 31.34
N ARG A 35 -26.20 -38.58 32.37
CA ARG A 35 -25.76 -37.18 32.40
C ARG A 35 -24.24 -37.04 32.42
N SER A 36 -23.54 -37.86 33.18
CA SER A 36 -22.06 -37.85 33.23
C SER A 36 -21.47 -38.11 31.84
N LYS A 37 -22.00 -39.10 31.11
CA LYS A 37 -21.57 -39.38 29.72
C LYS A 37 -21.85 -38.24 28.76
N GLN A 38 -23.02 -37.61 28.85
CA GLN A 38 -23.34 -36.43 28.03
C GLN A 38 -22.36 -35.29 28.28
N LEU A 39 -22.03 -35.01 29.55
CA LEU A 39 -21.06 -33.99 29.93
C LEU A 39 -19.64 -34.37 29.48
N GLU A 40 -19.21 -35.62 29.59
CA GLU A 40 -17.92 -36.11 29.08
C GLU A 40 -17.80 -35.93 27.56
N ASP A 41 -18.84 -36.28 26.80
CA ASP A 41 -18.88 -36.11 25.34
C ASP A 41 -18.86 -34.62 24.93
N GLU A 42 -19.61 -33.75 25.64
CA GLU A 42 -19.59 -32.30 25.42
C GLU A 42 -18.23 -31.69 25.74
N LEU A 43 -17.59 -32.10 26.83
CA LEU A 43 -16.28 -31.61 27.26
C LEU A 43 -15.18 -32.04 26.26
N ALA A 44 -15.25 -33.27 25.76
CA ALA A 44 -14.37 -33.75 24.68
C ALA A 44 -14.60 -32.97 23.36
N ALA A 45 -15.85 -32.66 23.02
CA ALA A 45 -16.18 -31.84 21.84
C ALA A 45 -15.67 -30.39 21.98
N MET A 46 -15.76 -29.79 23.17
CA MET A 46 -15.24 -28.46 23.46
C MET A 46 -13.70 -28.43 23.42
N GLN A 47 -13.00 -29.41 24.02
CA GLN A 47 -11.55 -29.52 23.92
C GLN A 47 -11.07 -29.66 22.47
N LYS A 48 -11.81 -30.40 21.63
CA LYS A 48 -11.50 -30.52 20.20
C LYS A 48 -11.68 -29.19 19.45
N LYS A 49 -12.72 -28.40 19.79
CA LYS A 49 -12.90 -27.05 19.23
C LYS A 49 -11.80 -26.10 19.68
N LEU A 50 -11.43 -26.12 20.97
CA LEU A 50 -10.36 -25.29 21.53
C LEU A 50 -9.06 -25.48 20.75
N LYS A 51 -8.63 -26.74 20.56
CA LYS A 51 -7.44 -27.05 19.74
C LYS A 51 -7.55 -26.58 18.29
N GLY A 52 -8.74 -26.70 17.68
CA GLY A 52 -8.97 -26.16 16.34
C GLY A 52 -8.79 -24.64 16.28
N THR A 53 -9.27 -23.91 17.29
CA THR A 53 -9.08 -22.45 17.38
C THR A 53 -7.65 -22.05 17.74
N GLU A 54 -6.93 -22.85 18.55
CA GLU A 54 -5.49 -22.66 18.82
C GLU A 54 -4.67 -22.86 17.52
N ASP A 55 -4.91 -23.95 16.80
CA ASP A 55 -4.28 -24.25 15.50
C ASP A 55 -4.57 -23.18 14.44
N GLU A 56 -5.72 -22.51 14.49
CA GLU A 56 -6.07 -21.38 13.60
C GLU A 56 -5.39 -20.08 14.04
N LEU A 57 -5.38 -19.79 15.34
CA LEU A 57 -4.70 -18.61 15.91
C LEU A 57 -3.20 -18.62 15.59
N ASP A 58 -2.53 -19.76 15.73
CA ASP A 58 -1.11 -19.90 15.41
C ASP A 58 -0.84 -19.58 13.93
N LYS A 59 -1.63 -20.14 13.00
CA LYS A 59 -1.51 -19.86 11.56
C LYS A 59 -1.73 -18.39 11.22
N TYR A 60 -2.72 -17.74 11.83
CA TYR A 60 -2.94 -16.30 11.64
C TYR A 60 -1.82 -15.46 12.25
N SER A 61 -1.21 -15.89 13.36
CA SER A 61 -0.07 -15.21 13.99
C SER A 61 1.20 -15.30 13.15
N GLU A 62 1.46 -16.43 12.49
CA GLU A 62 2.56 -16.59 11.54
C GLU A 62 2.32 -15.74 10.30
N ALA A 63 1.14 -15.83 9.69
CA ALA A 63 0.77 -15.02 8.52
C ALA A 63 0.85 -13.50 8.78
N LEU A 64 0.53 -13.06 10.00
CA LEU A 64 0.67 -11.65 10.41
C LEU A 64 2.14 -11.22 10.42
N LYS A 65 3.04 -12.01 11.03
CA LYS A 65 4.48 -11.72 11.06
C LYS A 65 5.06 -11.68 9.64
N ASP A 66 4.69 -12.68 8.83
CA ASP A 66 5.06 -12.79 7.42
C ASP A 66 4.59 -11.59 6.57
N ALA A 67 3.49 -10.94 6.95
CA ALA A 67 2.99 -9.74 6.31
C ALA A 67 3.70 -8.48 6.81
N GLN A 68 4.00 -8.40 8.12
CA GLN A 68 4.77 -7.32 8.74
C GLN A 68 6.20 -7.25 8.18
N GLU A 69 6.93 -8.36 8.08
CA GLU A 69 8.27 -8.40 7.48
C GLU A 69 8.25 -7.94 6.01
N LYS A 70 7.21 -8.31 5.25
CA LYS A 70 7.04 -7.86 3.85
C LYS A 70 6.72 -6.37 3.76
N LEU A 71 5.97 -5.81 4.72
CA LEU A 71 5.68 -4.39 4.82
C LEU A 71 6.96 -3.59 5.11
N GLU A 72 7.72 -3.96 6.13
CA GLU A 72 9.00 -3.29 6.47
C GLU A 72 9.99 -3.31 5.30
N LEU A 73 10.07 -4.43 4.56
CA LEU A 73 10.89 -4.54 3.34
C LEU A 73 10.38 -3.67 2.18
N ALA A 74 9.07 -3.39 2.10
CA ALA A 74 8.48 -2.52 1.10
C ALA A 74 8.68 -1.04 1.46
N GLU A 75 8.43 -0.66 2.72
CA GLU A 75 8.68 0.69 3.25
C GLU A 75 10.14 1.10 3.09
N LYS A 76 11.08 0.19 3.41
CA LYS A 76 12.51 0.46 3.22
C LYS A 76 12.86 0.72 1.75
N LYS A 77 12.32 -0.07 0.82
CA LYS A 77 12.52 0.14 -0.62
C LYS A 77 11.89 1.45 -1.11
N ALA A 78 10.74 1.84 -0.57
CA ALA A 78 10.12 3.12 -0.88
C ALA A 78 10.99 4.28 -0.40
N ALA A 79 11.50 4.23 0.84
CA ALA A 79 12.42 5.24 1.38
C ALA A 79 13.74 5.33 0.60
N ASP A 80 14.33 4.20 0.19
CA ASP A 80 15.51 4.16 -0.67
C ASP A 80 15.22 4.82 -2.04
N ALA A 81 14.07 4.54 -2.66
CA ALA A 81 13.66 5.15 -3.92
C ALA A 81 13.34 6.65 -3.81
N GLU A 82 12.69 7.10 -2.73
CA GLU A 82 12.46 8.52 -2.44
C GLU A 82 13.78 9.28 -2.27
N ALA A 83 14.78 8.67 -1.62
CA ALA A 83 16.11 9.24 -1.48
C ALA A 83 16.84 9.37 -2.84
N GLU A 84 16.71 8.37 -3.73
CA GLU A 84 17.21 8.44 -5.10
C GLU A 84 16.52 9.54 -5.90
N VAL A 85 15.19 9.65 -5.86
CA VAL A 85 14.42 10.71 -6.53
C VAL A 85 14.82 12.10 -6.01
N ALA A 86 15.00 12.27 -4.69
CA ALA A 86 15.47 13.52 -4.10
C ALA A 86 16.90 13.89 -4.57
N SER A 87 17.78 12.89 -4.74
CA SER A 87 19.14 13.08 -5.27
C SER A 87 19.13 13.46 -6.75
N LEU A 88 18.31 12.78 -7.56
CA LEU A 88 18.12 13.09 -8.98
C LEU A 88 17.52 14.49 -9.19
N ASN A 89 16.52 14.89 -8.40
CA ASN A 89 15.94 16.23 -8.46
C ASN A 89 16.97 17.33 -8.15
N ARG A 90 17.85 17.14 -7.15
CA ARG A 90 18.97 18.07 -6.90
C ARG A 90 19.95 18.12 -8.07
N ARG A 91 20.20 16.98 -8.73
CA ARG A 91 21.07 16.92 -9.90
C ARG A 91 20.46 17.60 -11.12
N ILE A 92 19.13 17.48 -11.32
CA ILE A 92 18.39 18.19 -12.37
C ILE A 92 18.54 19.70 -12.17
N GLN A 93 18.27 20.22 -10.96
CA GLN A 93 18.44 21.65 -10.65
C GLN A 93 19.85 22.18 -10.94
N LEU A 94 20.89 21.41 -10.61
CA LEU A 94 22.27 21.80 -10.92
C LEU A 94 22.56 21.83 -12.44
N VAL A 95 21.99 20.88 -13.20
CA VAL A 95 22.12 20.85 -14.66
C VAL A 95 21.31 21.97 -15.33
N GLU A 96 20.14 22.32 -14.78
CA GLU A 96 19.35 23.48 -15.20
C GLU A 96 20.12 24.78 -14.96
N GLU A 97 20.71 24.99 -13.78
CA GLU A 97 21.58 26.15 -13.50
C GLU A 97 22.80 26.22 -14.42
N GLU A 98 23.42 25.08 -14.76
CA GLU A 98 24.54 25.04 -15.71
C GLU A 98 24.10 25.36 -17.14
N LEU A 99 22.91 24.89 -17.54
CA LEU A 99 22.31 25.18 -18.84
C LEU A 99 21.97 26.68 -18.98
N ASP A 100 21.33 27.29 -17.98
CA ASP A 100 21.00 28.71 -17.98
C ASP A 100 22.27 29.57 -18.10
N ARG A 101 23.32 29.27 -17.31
CA ARG A 101 24.62 29.94 -17.41
C ARG A 101 25.28 29.74 -18.78
N ALA A 102 25.10 28.59 -19.43
CA ALA A 102 25.59 28.34 -20.78
C ALA A 102 24.79 29.15 -21.83
N GLN A 103 23.48 29.27 -21.66
CA GLN A 103 22.61 30.09 -22.52
C GLN A 103 22.94 31.59 -22.40
N GLU A 104 23.15 32.12 -21.20
CA GLU A 104 23.59 33.52 -21.01
C GLU A 104 24.94 33.80 -21.69
N ARG A 105 25.90 32.88 -21.56
CA ARG A 105 27.20 32.97 -22.24
C ARG A 105 27.06 32.92 -23.76
N LEU A 106 26.18 32.07 -24.28
CA LEU A 106 25.90 32.00 -25.72
C LEU A 106 25.24 33.29 -26.22
N ALA A 107 24.24 33.82 -25.51
CA ALA A 107 23.57 35.07 -25.85
C ALA A 107 24.56 36.26 -25.89
N THR A 108 25.44 36.38 -24.90
CA THR A 108 26.47 37.44 -24.89
C THR A 108 27.56 37.25 -25.95
N ALA A 109 27.86 36.01 -26.35
CA ALA A 109 28.75 35.73 -27.48
C ALA A 109 28.11 36.10 -28.83
N LEU A 110 26.82 35.79 -29.02
CA LEU A 110 26.05 36.15 -30.22
C LEU A 110 25.91 37.67 -30.36
N GLN A 111 25.63 38.40 -29.27
CA GLN A 111 25.58 39.86 -29.31
C GLN A 111 26.92 40.48 -29.75
N LYS A 112 28.06 39.95 -29.24
CA LYS A 112 29.39 40.40 -29.64
C LYS A 112 29.72 40.08 -31.10
N LEU A 113 29.20 38.98 -31.63
CA LEU A 113 29.30 38.64 -33.04
C LEU A 113 28.56 39.69 -33.89
N GLU A 114 27.31 39.99 -33.56
CA GLU A 114 26.48 40.97 -34.27
C GLU A 114 27.08 42.41 -34.21
N GLU A 115 27.71 42.78 -33.09
CA GLU A 115 28.46 44.03 -32.96
C GLU A 115 29.72 44.04 -33.84
N ALA A 116 30.43 42.91 -33.97
CA ALA A 116 31.60 42.77 -34.82
C ALA A 116 31.24 42.76 -36.32
N GLU A 117 30.13 42.12 -36.71
CA GLU A 117 29.57 42.13 -38.06
C GLU A 117 29.21 43.56 -38.47
N LYS A 118 28.46 44.31 -37.64
CA LYS A 118 28.14 45.72 -37.90
C LYS A 118 29.40 46.59 -38.03
N ALA A 119 30.43 46.34 -37.22
CA ALA A 119 31.70 47.05 -37.33
C ALA A 119 32.45 46.72 -38.64
N ALA A 120 32.36 45.47 -39.11
CA ALA A 120 32.90 45.04 -40.40
C ALA A 120 32.15 45.71 -41.57
N ASP A 121 30.82 45.65 -41.59
CA ASP A 121 29.95 46.28 -42.60
C ASP A 121 30.18 47.81 -42.68
N GLU A 122 30.31 48.47 -41.53
CA GLU A 122 30.67 49.88 -41.46
C GLU A 122 32.06 50.15 -42.05
N SER A 123 33.03 49.26 -41.81
CA SER A 123 34.39 49.40 -42.32
C SER A 123 34.46 49.21 -43.84
N GLU A 124 33.70 48.24 -44.37
CA GLU A 124 33.58 47.95 -45.81
C GLU A 124 32.85 49.10 -46.52
N SER A 125 31.74 49.58 -45.93
CA SER A 125 31.04 50.80 -46.36
C SER A 125 31.94 52.04 -46.35
N ARG A 126 32.85 52.18 -45.38
CA ARG A 126 33.83 53.28 -45.33
C ARG A 126 34.90 53.13 -46.41
N TRP A 127 35.36 51.90 -46.65
CA TRP A 127 36.29 51.55 -47.72
C TRP A 127 35.71 51.85 -49.10
N GLU A 128 34.46 51.48 -49.36
CA GLU A 128 33.78 51.81 -50.61
C GLU A 128 33.66 53.32 -50.83
N ARG A 129 33.16 54.06 -49.82
CA ARG A 129 33.01 55.52 -49.92
C ARG A 129 34.37 56.22 -50.11
N GLY A 130 35.41 55.76 -49.41
CA GLY A 130 36.78 56.26 -49.55
C GLY A 130 37.45 55.87 -50.87
N GLY A 131 37.15 54.70 -51.42
CA GLY A 131 37.64 54.22 -52.72
C GLY A 131 37.07 55.03 -53.89
N ARG A 132 35.75 55.32 -53.85
CA ARG A 132 35.08 56.18 -54.83
C ARG A 132 35.62 57.64 -54.79
N GLY A 133 36.16 58.09 -53.66
CA GLY A 133 36.73 59.43 -53.47
C GLY A 133 38.13 59.68 -54.07
N ARG A 134 38.85 58.64 -54.54
CA ARG A 134 40.20 58.77 -55.12
C ARG A 134 40.31 58.44 -56.62
N ALA A 135 39.20 58.12 -57.28
CA ALA A 135 39.17 57.67 -58.67
C ALA A 135 38.67 58.71 -59.69
N ALA A 136 38.58 60.00 -59.33
CA ALA A 136 37.94 61.02 -60.17
C ALA A 136 38.71 62.36 -60.27
N ARG A 137 39.78 62.39 -61.10
CA ARG A 137 40.19 63.51 -62.00
C ARG A 137 41.65 63.39 -62.48
N ARG A 138 41.85 63.24 -63.79
CA ARG A 138 42.71 64.09 -64.65
C ARG A 138 42.53 63.72 -66.13
N GLY A 139 42.69 64.69 -67.03
CA GLY A 139 42.30 64.59 -68.44
C GLY A 139 43.45 64.37 -69.44
N ARG A 140 43.04 63.99 -70.66
CA ARG A 140 43.78 63.85 -71.95
C ARG A 140 44.69 65.05 -72.33
N PRO A 141 45.58 64.95 -73.35
CA PRO A 141 45.75 63.90 -74.39
C PRO A 141 47.15 63.20 -74.30
N ALA A 142 47.73 62.44 -75.27
CA ALA A 142 47.42 62.16 -76.69
C ALA A 142 48.01 60.81 -77.21
N LEU A 143 47.61 60.43 -78.45
CA LEU A 143 48.34 59.67 -79.49
C LEU A 143 49.42 58.62 -79.10
N THR A 144 49.13 57.32 -79.25
CA THR A 144 49.60 56.40 -80.34
C THR A 144 49.20 54.94 -80.05
N ALA A 145 48.76 54.19 -81.08
CA ALA A 145 48.49 52.74 -81.16
C ALA A 145 47.55 52.11 -80.07
N PRO A 146 46.53 51.29 -80.41
CA PRO A 146 45.45 50.97 -79.48
C PRO A 146 45.80 49.85 -78.47
N PRO A 147 45.83 50.13 -77.14
CA PRO A 147 45.86 49.12 -76.07
C PRO A 147 44.43 48.82 -75.55
N GLN A 148 43.41 49.46 -76.13
CA GLN A 148 42.06 49.57 -75.56
C GLN A 148 41.37 48.21 -75.39
N LEU A 149 41.71 47.23 -76.23
CA LEU A 149 41.17 45.86 -76.11
C LEU A 149 41.80 45.09 -74.95
N GLU A 150 43.06 45.35 -74.59
CA GLU A 150 43.72 44.72 -73.45
C GLU A 150 43.23 45.32 -72.12
N ASP A 151 43.05 46.64 -72.06
CA ASP A 151 42.43 47.32 -70.91
C ASP A 151 40.96 46.91 -70.71
N GLU A 152 40.18 46.77 -71.79
CA GLU A 152 38.79 46.27 -71.73
C GLU A 152 38.73 44.79 -71.34
N LEU A 153 39.64 43.94 -71.85
CA LEU A 153 39.78 42.54 -71.41
C LEU A 153 40.15 42.45 -69.93
N ALA A 154 41.10 43.24 -69.45
CA ALA A 154 41.48 43.28 -68.04
C ALA A 154 40.33 43.78 -67.15
N ALA A 155 39.57 44.78 -67.60
CA ALA A 155 38.37 45.26 -66.90
C ALA A 155 37.25 44.21 -66.86
N MET A 156 37.05 43.45 -67.94
CA MET A 156 36.11 42.33 -67.97
C MET A 156 36.56 41.17 -67.09
N GLN A 157 37.84 40.77 -67.14
CA GLN A 157 38.41 39.74 -66.26
C GLN A 157 38.28 40.12 -64.78
N LYS A 158 38.46 41.40 -64.43
CA LYS A 158 38.28 41.87 -63.04
C LYS A 158 36.82 41.80 -62.59
N LYS A 159 35.86 42.06 -63.47
CA LYS A 159 34.43 41.86 -63.17
C LYS A 159 34.09 40.37 -63.04
N LEU A 160 34.66 39.54 -63.92
CA LEU A 160 34.44 38.09 -63.93
C LEU A 160 34.95 37.47 -62.61
N LYS A 161 36.13 37.88 -62.14
CA LYS A 161 36.63 37.54 -60.80
C LYS A 161 35.75 38.03 -59.67
N GLY A 162 35.25 39.26 -59.73
CA GLY A 162 34.30 39.76 -58.73
C GLY A 162 33.02 38.91 -58.67
N THR A 163 32.50 38.47 -59.82
CA THR A 163 31.35 37.56 -59.87
C THR A 163 31.68 36.12 -59.47
N GLU A 164 32.93 35.67 -59.62
CA GLU A 164 33.43 34.38 -59.10
C GLU A 164 33.53 34.44 -57.57
N ASP A 165 34.13 35.48 -57.00
CA ASP A 165 34.24 35.73 -55.55
C ASP A 165 32.84 35.86 -54.89
N GLU A 166 31.87 36.48 -55.59
CA GLU A 166 30.46 36.53 -55.16
C GLU A 166 29.79 35.15 -55.21
N LEU A 167 30.04 34.36 -56.27
CA LEU A 167 29.53 32.98 -56.41
C LEU A 167 30.04 32.07 -55.31
N ASP A 168 31.32 32.16 -54.96
CA ASP A 168 31.93 31.38 -53.88
C ASP A 168 31.28 31.72 -52.53
N LYS A 169 31.11 33.00 -52.21
CA LYS A 169 30.37 33.46 -51.01
C LYS A 169 28.93 32.94 -50.97
N TYR A 170 28.21 32.99 -52.09
CA TYR A 170 26.86 32.41 -52.17
C TYR A 170 26.86 30.89 -52.00
N SER A 171 27.89 30.20 -52.48
CA SER A 171 28.02 28.73 -52.32
C SER A 171 28.31 28.33 -50.86
N GLU A 172 29.07 29.15 -50.13
CA GLU A 172 29.37 28.95 -48.71
C GLU A 172 28.13 29.23 -47.85
N ALA A 173 27.45 30.36 -48.08
CA ALA A 173 26.19 30.69 -47.43
C ALA A 173 25.07 29.65 -47.70
N LEU A 174 25.06 29.02 -48.87
CA LEU A 174 24.12 27.96 -49.20
C LEU A 174 24.40 26.67 -48.40
N LYS A 175 25.67 26.30 -48.19
CA LYS A 175 26.05 25.15 -47.34
C LYS A 175 25.67 25.40 -45.89
N ASP A 176 26.01 26.57 -45.36
CA ASP A 176 25.62 26.99 -44.00
C ASP A 176 24.10 26.93 -43.79
N ALA A 177 23.32 27.33 -44.79
CA ALA A 177 21.86 27.24 -44.75
C ALA A 177 21.36 25.78 -44.81
N GLN A 178 22.02 24.91 -45.58
CA GLN A 178 21.70 23.48 -45.65
C GLN A 178 22.01 22.75 -44.35
N GLU A 179 23.17 22.99 -43.73
CA GLU A 179 23.53 22.39 -42.43
C GLU A 179 22.58 22.84 -41.32
N LYS A 180 22.18 24.12 -41.32
CA LYS A 180 21.17 24.65 -40.39
C LYS A 180 19.79 24.03 -40.61
N LEU A 181 19.40 23.75 -41.86
CA LEU A 181 18.15 23.06 -42.20
C LEU A 181 18.16 21.62 -41.68
N GLU A 182 19.21 20.84 -41.97
CA GLU A 182 19.34 19.46 -41.47
C GLU A 182 19.32 19.38 -39.93
N LEU A 183 19.96 20.35 -39.26
CA LEU A 183 19.95 20.42 -37.79
C LEU A 183 18.54 20.75 -37.25
N ALA A 184 17.77 21.58 -37.95
CA ALA A 184 16.39 21.90 -37.59
C ALA A 184 15.46 20.72 -37.83
N GLU A 185 15.62 19.97 -38.93
CA GLU A 185 14.86 18.76 -39.23
C GLU A 185 15.11 17.66 -38.19
N LYS A 186 16.37 17.44 -37.77
CA LYS A 186 16.70 16.50 -36.68
C LYS A 186 16.01 16.88 -35.38
N LYS A 187 16.10 18.15 -34.96
CA LYS A 187 15.41 18.63 -33.76
C LYS A 187 13.90 18.51 -33.83
N ALA A 188 13.30 18.69 -35.01
CA ALA A 188 11.86 18.50 -35.20
C ALA A 188 11.46 17.02 -35.06
N ALA A 189 12.29 16.09 -35.51
CA ALA A 189 12.09 14.66 -35.27
C ALA A 189 12.21 14.31 -33.78
N ASP A 190 13.28 14.76 -33.11
CA ASP A 190 13.50 14.55 -31.67
C ASP A 190 12.31 15.06 -30.83
N CYS A 191 11.79 16.26 -31.15
CA CYS A 191 10.60 16.80 -30.51
C CYS A 191 9.34 15.94 -30.75
N SER A 192 9.17 15.39 -31.95
CA SER A 192 8.03 14.51 -32.26
C SER A 192 8.08 13.19 -31.49
N GLU A 193 9.27 12.62 -31.29
CA GLU A 193 9.45 11.41 -30.48
C GLU A 193 9.14 11.70 -29.00
N LEU A 194 9.65 12.81 -28.46
CA LEU A 194 9.36 13.27 -27.09
C LEU A 194 7.87 13.57 -26.86
N GLU A 195 7.14 14.10 -27.85
CA GLU A 195 5.69 14.29 -27.77
C GLU A 195 4.92 12.95 -27.69
N GLU A 196 5.35 11.92 -28.42
CA GLU A 196 4.75 10.58 -28.31
C GLU A 196 5.07 9.91 -26.97
N GLU A 197 6.30 10.04 -26.47
CA GLU A 197 6.68 9.56 -25.13
C GLU A 197 5.87 10.25 -24.03
N LEU A 198 5.76 11.59 -24.07
CA LEU A 198 4.95 12.37 -23.11
C LEU A 198 3.48 11.90 -23.10
N LYS A 199 2.93 11.63 -24.28
CA LYS A 199 1.55 11.12 -24.44
C LYS A 199 1.40 9.71 -23.86
N ASN A 200 2.40 8.84 -24.05
CA ASN A 200 2.41 7.50 -23.47
C ASN A 200 2.53 7.55 -21.93
N VAL A 201 3.44 8.36 -21.39
CA VAL A 201 3.56 8.61 -19.94
C VAL A 201 2.26 9.16 -19.37
N THR A 202 1.63 10.13 -20.02
CA THR A 202 0.34 10.71 -19.61
C THR A 202 -0.78 9.66 -19.55
N ASN A 203 -0.84 8.75 -20.51
CA ASN A 203 -1.82 7.65 -20.52
C ASN A 203 -1.55 6.62 -19.43
N ASN A 204 -0.28 6.29 -19.19
CA ASN A 204 0.12 5.39 -18.10
C ASN A 204 -0.20 5.99 -16.73
N LEU A 205 0.07 7.29 -16.53
CA LEU A 205 -0.24 8.01 -15.30
C LEU A 205 -1.75 8.00 -15.00
N LYS A 206 -2.59 8.30 -15.99
CA LYS A 206 -4.06 8.17 -15.84
C LYS A 206 -4.54 6.76 -15.48
N SER A 207 -3.86 5.73 -16.03
CA SER A 207 -4.16 4.33 -15.70
C SER A 207 -3.77 3.99 -14.26
N LEU A 208 -2.65 4.54 -13.76
CA LEU A 208 -2.20 4.38 -12.38
C LEU A 208 -3.10 5.15 -11.39
N GLU A 209 -3.50 6.39 -11.70
CA GLU A 209 -4.47 7.16 -10.92
C GLU A 209 -5.80 6.38 -10.77
N ALA A 210 -6.33 5.85 -11.87
CA ALA A 210 -7.55 5.04 -11.87
C ALA A 210 -7.40 3.67 -11.20
N GLN A 211 -6.17 3.21 -10.94
CA GLN A 211 -5.90 2.04 -10.08
C GLN A 211 -5.79 2.44 -8.61
N ALA A 212 -5.10 3.54 -8.29
CA ALA A 212 -4.97 4.06 -6.94
C ALA A 212 -6.35 4.37 -6.33
N GLU A 213 -7.24 5.04 -7.07
CA GLU A 213 -8.61 5.32 -6.64
C GLU A 213 -9.40 4.02 -6.35
N LYS A 214 -9.20 2.96 -7.14
CA LYS A 214 -9.82 1.64 -6.90
C LYS A 214 -9.24 0.91 -5.69
N TYR A 215 -7.99 1.16 -5.32
CA TYR A 215 -7.39 0.59 -4.12
C TYR A 215 -7.85 1.35 -2.86
N SER A 216 -7.88 2.68 -2.89
CA SER A 216 -8.47 3.50 -1.81
C SER A 216 -9.93 3.09 -1.54
N GLN A 217 -10.78 2.96 -2.57
CA GLN A 217 -12.17 2.50 -2.39
C GLN A 217 -12.31 1.04 -1.88
N LYS A 218 -11.24 0.24 -1.87
CA LYS A 218 -11.22 -1.08 -1.24
C LYS A 218 -10.73 -0.98 0.21
N GLU A 219 -9.72 -0.16 0.45
CA GLU A 219 -9.19 0.16 1.78
C GLU A 219 -10.31 0.69 2.68
N ASP A 220 -11.06 1.71 2.24
CA ASP A 220 -12.24 2.26 2.95
C ASP A 220 -13.24 1.16 3.36
N LYS A 221 -13.52 0.21 2.47
CA LYS A 221 -14.47 -0.90 2.72
C LYS A 221 -13.90 -1.91 3.71
N TYR A 222 -12.63 -2.23 3.62
CA TYR A 222 -11.98 -3.12 4.58
C TYR A 222 -11.88 -2.46 5.96
N GLU A 223 -11.65 -1.16 6.06
CA GLU A 223 -11.73 -0.43 7.34
C GLU A 223 -13.15 -0.49 7.93
N GLU A 224 -14.19 -0.25 7.13
CA GLU A 224 -15.60 -0.39 7.58
C GLU A 224 -15.92 -1.83 8.03
N GLU A 225 -15.52 -2.85 7.26
CA GLU A 225 -15.70 -4.27 7.62
C GLU A 225 -14.95 -4.64 8.90
N ILE A 226 -13.68 -4.23 9.05
CA ILE A 226 -12.87 -4.45 10.26
C ILE A 226 -13.55 -3.79 11.47
N LYS A 227 -14.05 -2.57 11.33
CA LYS A 227 -14.76 -1.85 12.40
C LYS A 227 -16.04 -2.58 12.82
N ILE A 228 -16.86 -3.00 11.86
CA ILE A 228 -18.10 -3.77 12.12
C ILE A 228 -17.78 -5.11 12.81
N LEU A 229 -16.73 -5.81 12.38
CA LEU A 229 -16.29 -7.06 13.00
C LEU A 229 -15.75 -6.84 14.42
N THR A 230 -14.99 -5.76 14.63
CA THR A 230 -14.44 -5.37 15.94
C THR A 230 -15.55 -5.04 16.93
N ASP A 231 -16.60 -4.33 16.51
CA ASP A 231 -17.71 -3.99 17.40
C ASP A 231 -18.58 -5.22 17.71
N LYS A 232 -18.81 -6.12 16.73
CA LYS A 232 -19.43 -7.44 16.96
C LYS A 232 -18.62 -8.32 17.92
N LEU A 233 -17.30 -8.27 17.86
CA LEU A 233 -16.42 -9.02 18.77
C LEU A 233 -16.62 -8.53 20.21
N LYS A 234 -16.59 -7.21 20.45
CA LYS A 234 -16.87 -6.64 21.78
C LYS A 234 -18.26 -6.97 22.31
N GLU A 235 -19.28 -6.99 21.45
CA GLU A 235 -20.63 -7.44 21.84
C GLU A 235 -20.66 -8.92 22.22
N ALA A 236 -19.90 -9.77 21.53
CA ALA A 236 -19.77 -11.19 21.86
C ALA A 236 -18.98 -11.41 23.17
N GLU A 237 -17.87 -10.70 23.37
CA GLU A 237 -17.05 -10.73 24.58
C GLU A 237 -17.84 -10.28 25.82
N THR A 238 -18.50 -9.12 25.76
CA THR A 238 -19.32 -8.62 26.88
C THR A 238 -20.51 -9.54 27.20
N ARG A 239 -21.07 -10.22 26.19
CA ARG A 239 -22.09 -11.25 26.39
C ARG A 239 -21.52 -12.53 27.01
N ALA A 240 -20.31 -12.93 26.63
CA ALA A 240 -19.61 -14.08 27.22
C ALA A 240 -19.27 -13.81 28.69
N GLU A 241 -18.68 -12.66 29.02
CA GLU A 241 -18.43 -12.25 30.42
C GLU A 241 -19.71 -12.26 31.27
N PHE A 242 -20.83 -11.79 30.72
CA PHE A 242 -22.10 -11.80 31.44
C PHE A 242 -22.61 -13.24 31.68
N ALA A 243 -22.44 -14.13 30.70
CA ALA A 243 -22.77 -15.55 30.84
C ALA A 243 -21.88 -16.22 31.91
N GLU A 244 -20.57 -16.03 31.87
CA GLU A 244 -19.61 -16.54 32.87
C GLU A 244 -19.94 -16.07 34.28
N ARG A 245 -20.20 -14.77 34.47
CA ARG A 245 -20.66 -14.21 35.76
C ARG A 245 -22.02 -14.76 36.21
N SER A 246 -22.83 -15.26 35.30
CA SER A 246 -24.12 -15.89 35.61
C SER A 246 -23.93 -17.36 36.00
N VAL A 247 -23.04 -18.08 35.30
CA VAL A 247 -22.62 -19.45 35.65
C VAL A 247 -21.98 -19.49 37.03
N ALA A 248 -20.98 -18.64 37.30
CA ALA A 248 -20.29 -18.60 38.61
C ALA A 248 -21.23 -18.27 39.79
N LYS A 249 -22.34 -17.54 39.54
CA LYS A 249 -23.39 -17.32 40.55
C LYS A 249 -24.24 -18.57 40.75
N LEU A 250 -24.60 -19.26 39.66
CA LEU A 250 -25.41 -20.48 39.71
C LEU A 250 -24.64 -21.62 40.38
N GLU A 251 -23.36 -21.80 40.04
CA GLU A 251 -22.44 -22.74 40.69
C GLU A 251 -22.41 -22.52 42.20
N LYS A 252 -22.17 -21.27 42.66
CA LYS A 252 -22.23 -20.97 44.08
C LYS A 252 -23.59 -21.30 44.72
N THR A 253 -24.71 -21.00 44.05
CA THR A 253 -26.03 -21.36 44.60
C THR A 253 -26.29 -22.87 44.60
N ILE A 254 -25.62 -23.65 43.75
CA ILE A 254 -25.65 -25.11 43.79
C ILE A 254 -24.86 -25.58 45.02
N ASP A 255 -23.63 -25.10 45.22
CA ASP A 255 -22.81 -25.41 46.40
C ASP A 255 -23.57 -25.12 47.71
N ASP A 256 -24.13 -23.91 47.84
CA ASP A 256 -24.90 -23.47 49.01
C ASP A 256 -26.13 -24.40 49.26
N LEU A 257 -26.79 -24.89 48.20
CA LEU A 257 -27.95 -25.79 48.30
C LEU A 257 -27.55 -27.25 48.57
N GLU A 258 -26.41 -27.72 48.07
CA GLU A 258 -25.88 -29.06 48.35
C GLU A 258 -25.47 -29.20 49.82
N ASP A 259 -24.85 -28.17 50.40
CA ASP A 259 -24.54 -28.09 51.83
C ASP A 259 -25.82 -28.11 52.70
N GLU A 260 -26.85 -27.32 52.34
CA GLU A 260 -28.15 -27.35 53.02
C GLU A 260 -28.81 -28.74 52.94
N LEU A 261 -28.80 -29.37 51.76
CA LEU A 261 -29.34 -30.71 51.55
C LEU A 261 -28.61 -31.76 52.39
N TYR A 262 -27.28 -31.69 52.47
CA TYR A 262 -26.48 -32.58 53.29
C TYR A 262 -26.78 -32.40 54.78
N ALA A 263 -26.87 -31.15 55.25
CA ALA A 263 -27.26 -30.84 56.63
C ALA A 263 -28.67 -31.34 56.98
N GLN A 264 -29.63 -31.27 56.06
CA GLN A 264 -30.98 -31.82 56.26
C GLN A 264 -30.98 -33.36 56.26
N LYS A 265 -30.21 -34.02 55.39
CA LYS A 265 -30.04 -35.48 55.40
C LYS A 265 -29.48 -35.98 56.73
N LEU A 266 -28.49 -35.29 57.31
CA LEU A 266 -27.95 -35.62 58.64
C LEU A 266 -28.99 -35.45 59.76
N LYS A 267 -29.75 -34.34 59.76
CA LYS A 267 -30.84 -34.13 60.74
C LYS A 267 -31.93 -35.21 60.65
N TYR A 268 -32.36 -35.54 59.43
CA TYR A 268 -33.36 -36.58 59.21
C TYR A 268 -32.88 -37.94 59.70
N LYS A 269 -31.61 -38.29 59.45
CA LYS A 269 -31.00 -39.54 59.95
C LYS A 269 -31.00 -39.59 61.48
N ALA A 270 -30.55 -38.53 62.15
CA ALA A 270 -30.55 -38.47 63.62
C ALA A 270 -31.97 -38.62 64.21
N ILE A 271 -32.96 -37.93 63.64
CA ILE A 271 -34.37 -38.05 64.06
C ILE A 271 -34.91 -39.47 63.82
N SER A 272 -34.51 -40.13 62.73
CA SER A 272 -34.89 -41.52 62.47
C SER A 272 -34.30 -42.48 63.51
N GLU A 273 -33.01 -42.31 63.86
CA GLU A 273 -32.33 -43.12 64.88
C GLU A 273 -32.97 -42.91 66.27
N GLU A 274 -33.30 -41.67 66.66
CA GLU A 274 -34.06 -41.36 67.88
C GLU A 274 -35.46 -42.00 67.89
N LEU A 275 -36.16 -41.98 66.76
CA LEU A 275 -37.48 -42.59 66.61
C LEU A 275 -37.41 -44.12 66.73
N ASP A 276 -36.43 -44.76 66.10
CA ASP A 276 -36.19 -46.20 66.18
C ASP A 276 -35.84 -46.63 67.62
N HIS A 277 -35.06 -45.83 68.35
CA HIS A 277 -34.82 -46.06 69.78
C HIS A 277 -36.11 -45.96 70.60
N ALA A 278 -36.89 -44.88 70.46
CA ALA A 278 -38.14 -44.69 71.20
C ALA A 278 -39.19 -45.77 70.90
N LEU A 279 -39.27 -46.24 69.65
CA LEU A 279 -40.13 -47.36 69.24
C LEU A 279 -39.67 -48.69 69.86
N ASN A 280 -38.37 -48.97 69.86
CA ASN A 280 -37.84 -50.19 70.49
C ASN A 280 -38.08 -50.20 72.00
N ASP A 281 -37.90 -49.07 72.69
CA ASP A 281 -38.18 -48.95 74.13
C ASP A 281 -39.67 -49.23 74.43
N MET A 282 -40.60 -48.62 73.68
CA MET A 282 -42.04 -48.89 73.82
C MET A 282 -42.44 -50.34 73.46
N THR A 283 -41.67 -51.03 72.62
CA THR A 283 -41.94 -52.43 72.24
C THR A 283 -41.28 -53.44 73.18
N SER A 284 -40.43 -52.97 74.10
CA SER A 284 -39.68 -53.78 75.06
C SER A 284 -40.20 -53.69 76.50
N MET A 285 -41.19 -52.80 76.76
CA MET A 285 -42.01 -52.77 77.97
C MET A 285 -43.25 -53.66 77.85
#